data_AF-A0A643ATV5-F1
#
_entry.id   AF-A0A643ATV5-F1
#
_cell.length_a   1.000
_cell.length_b   1.000
_cell.length_c   1.000
_cell.angle_alpha   90.00
_cell.angle_beta   90.00
_cell.angle_gamma   90.00
#
_symmetry.space_group_name_H-M   'P 1'
#
loop_
_entity.id
_entity.type
_entity.pdbx_description
1 polymer ?
#
loop_
_entity_poly.entity_id
_entity_poly.type
_entity_poly.pdbx_seq_one_letter_code
_entity_poly.pdbx_strand_id
1 'polypeptide(L)'
;MAKSYDPTAPIAEEIREEACLLCCDEFHVTDIADAMILKQLFENLFKNGVVVVATSNWPPDDLYKNGLQRANFVPFVAVLKVSEAMREWDACMWAMLYFFLEYCNMVQLDSGIDDRKKELPAAGELYYLTSEADVEAVMDKLFDELAQKQSDLTRPRTLKVQGRELRLHKACGAVADCTSEEP
;
A
#
# COMPACT_ATOMS: atom_id res chain seq x y z
N MET A 1 -32.40 16.20 15.45
CA MET A 1 -31.84 15.16 14.56
C MET A 1 -30.88 14.33 15.41
N ALA A 2 -31.08 13.01 15.51
CA ALA A 2 -30.17 12.15 16.27
C ALA A 2 -28.83 12.06 15.52
N LYS A 3 -27.71 12.36 16.19
CA LYS A 3 -26.37 12.05 15.66
C LYS A 3 -26.32 10.53 15.46
N SER A 4 -26.02 10.06 14.26
CA SER A 4 -25.72 8.64 14.06
C SER A 4 -24.50 8.27 14.91
N TYR A 5 -24.55 7.11 15.55
CA TYR A 5 -23.44 6.61 16.36
C TYR A 5 -22.17 6.50 15.50
N ASP A 6 -21.07 7.11 15.94
CA ASP A 6 -19.76 7.03 15.31
C ASP A 6 -18.97 5.88 15.97
N PRO A 7 -18.80 4.73 15.30
CA PRO A 7 -18.07 3.61 15.87
C PRO A 7 -16.55 3.85 15.92
N THR A 8 -16.02 4.84 15.20
CA THR A 8 -14.57 5.09 15.12
C THR A 8 -14.03 5.86 16.32
N ALA A 9 -14.88 6.64 16.99
CA ALA A 9 -14.50 7.40 18.18
C ALA A 9 -14.03 6.51 19.36
N PRO A 10 -14.78 5.48 19.79
CA PRO A 10 -14.30 4.59 20.86
C PRO A 10 -13.05 3.80 20.44
N ILE A 11 -12.94 3.43 19.16
CA ILE A 11 -11.75 2.73 18.64
C ILE A 11 -10.51 3.64 18.70
N ALA A 12 -10.65 4.91 18.33
CA ALA A 12 -9.54 5.87 18.42
C ALA A 12 -9.10 6.12 19.87
N GLU A 13 -10.01 6.01 20.84
CA GLU A 13 -9.66 6.08 22.26
C GLU A 13 -8.89 4.84 22.71
N GLU A 14 -9.37 3.65 22.35
CA GLU A 14 -8.70 2.38 22.63
C GLU A 14 -7.28 2.35 22.03
N ILE A 15 -7.14 2.75 20.75
CA ILE A 15 -5.83 2.89 20.11
C ILE A 15 -4.96 3.89 20.86
N ARG A 16 -5.52 5.00 21.34
CA ARG A 16 -4.76 6.01 22.08
C ARG A 16 -4.25 5.49 23.42
N GLU A 17 -5.05 4.68 24.13
CA GLU A 17 -4.65 4.06 25.38
C GLU A 17 -3.46 3.10 25.19
N GLU A 18 -3.37 2.45 24.02
CA GLU A 18 -2.30 1.50 23.70
C GLU A 18 -1.09 2.12 22.98
N ALA A 19 -1.32 3.14 22.14
CA ALA A 19 -0.33 3.68 21.22
C ALA A 19 -0.45 5.20 21.02
N CYS A 20 0.69 5.88 21.12
CA CYS A 20 0.81 7.30 20.77
C CYS A 20 1.34 7.55 19.35
N LEU A 21 1.89 6.53 18.70
CA LEU A 21 2.45 6.54 17.34
C LEU A 21 1.96 5.32 16.57
N LEU A 22 1.34 5.56 15.41
CA LEU A 22 0.92 4.54 14.48
C LEU A 22 1.74 4.65 13.19
N CYS A 23 2.37 3.55 12.77
CA CYS A 23 3.14 3.49 11.53
C CYS A 23 2.43 2.60 10.51
N CYS A 24 2.01 3.18 9.38
CA CYS A 24 1.41 2.48 8.26
C CYS A 24 2.43 2.38 7.12
N ASP A 25 2.84 1.16 6.79
CA ASP A 25 3.67 0.93 5.61
C ASP A 25 2.79 0.67 4.37
N GLU A 26 3.24 1.10 3.20
CA GLU A 26 2.58 0.91 1.90
C GLU A 26 1.11 1.32 1.85
N PHE A 27 0.76 2.46 2.45
CA PHE A 27 -0.60 2.97 2.54
C PHE A 27 -1.22 3.20 1.15
N HIS A 28 -2.28 2.47 0.85
CA HIS A 28 -3.10 2.60 -0.36
C HIS A 28 -4.56 2.30 -0.02
N VAL A 29 -5.50 2.91 -0.75
CA VAL A 29 -6.94 2.71 -0.52
C VAL A 29 -7.56 2.06 -1.75
N THR A 30 -8.25 0.94 -1.58
CA THR A 30 -8.88 0.18 -2.68
C THR A 30 -10.40 0.24 -2.69
N ASP A 31 -11.06 0.53 -1.56
CA ASP A 31 -12.53 0.61 -1.45
C ASP A 31 -13.00 1.97 -0.90
N ILE A 32 -14.18 2.42 -1.34
CA ILE A 32 -14.84 3.63 -0.87
C ILE A 32 -15.45 3.49 0.53
N ALA A 33 -15.90 2.30 0.91
CA ALA A 33 -16.39 2.07 2.27
C ALA A 33 -15.27 2.37 3.28
N ASP A 34 -14.06 1.93 2.95
CA ASP A 34 -12.85 2.17 3.74
C ASP A 34 -12.52 3.65 3.78
N ALA A 35 -12.64 4.38 2.67
CA ALA A 35 -12.38 5.82 2.58
C ALA A 35 -13.16 6.64 3.63
N MET A 36 -14.46 6.36 3.80
CA MET A 36 -15.30 7.10 4.75
C MET A 36 -14.95 6.78 6.20
N ILE A 37 -14.68 5.52 6.50
CA ILE A 37 -14.28 5.05 7.82
C ILE A 37 -12.88 5.57 8.18
N LEU A 38 -11.93 5.49 7.25
CA LEU A 38 -10.56 5.96 7.39
C LEU A 38 -10.51 7.45 7.70
N LYS A 39 -11.32 8.27 7.02
CA LYS A 39 -11.44 9.70 7.33
C LYS A 39 -11.84 9.90 8.78
N GLN A 40 -12.92 9.27 9.21
CA GLN A 40 -13.47 9.49 10.55
C GLN A 40 -12.51 8.97 11.64
N LEU A 41 -11.88 7.82 11.39
CA LEU A 41 -10.87 7.25 12.27
C LEU A 41 -9.65 8.16 12.43
N PHE A 42 -9.04 8.60 11.32
CA PHE A 42 -7.84 9.46 11.36
C PHE A 42 -8.14 10.79 12.05
N GLU A 43 -9.31 11.39 11.77
CA GLU A 43 -9.74 12.60 12.48
C GLU A 43 -9.84 12.39 14.00
N ASN A 44 -10.36 11.24 14.45
CA ASN A 44 -10.47 10.93 15.86
C ASN A 44 -9.10 10.59 16.48
N LEU A 45 -8.23 9.89 15.75
CA LEU A 45 -6.84 9.62 16.16
C LEU A 45 -6.07 10.94 16.38
N PHE A 46 -6.17 11.90 15.45
CA PHE A 46 -5.50 13.20 15.57
C PHE A 46 -6.06 14.03 16.73
N LYS A 47 -7.39 14.05 16.93
CA LYS A 47 -8.02 14.71 18.09
C LYS A 47 -7.54 14.11 19.41
N ASN A 48 -7.31 12.81 19.44
CA ASN A 48 -6.79 12.09 20.60
C ASN A 48 -5.25 12.20 20.74
N GLY A 49 -4.58 12.96 19.87
CA GLY A 49 -3.14 13.21 19.94
C GLY A 49 -2.28 12.00 19.55
N VAL A 50 -2.84 11.06 18.78
CA VAL A 50 -2.09 9.98 18.14
C VAL A 50 -1.36 10.53 16.92
N VAL A 51 -0.06 10.26 16.82
CA VAL A 51 0.75 10.59 15.66
C VAL A 51 0.66 9.44 14.66
N VAL A 52 0.40 9.75 13.39
CA VAL A 52 0.40 8.74 12.31
C VAL A 52 1.54 9.02 11.35
N VAL A 53 2.37 8.01 11.08
CA VAL A 53 3.41 8.01 10.04
C VAL A 53 2.98 7.02 8.98
N ALA A 54 2.89 7.47 7.73
CA ALA A 54 2.52 6.61 6.62
C ALA A 54 3.52 6.71 5.47
N THR A 55 3.90 5.58 4.87
CA THR A 55 4.61 5.52 3.59
C THR A 55 3.62 5.18 2.49
N SER A 56 3.79 5.73 1.29
CA SER A 56 2.96 5.37 0.14
C SER A 56 3.73 5.54 -1.17
N ASN A 57 3.47 4.65 -2.11
CA ASN A 57 3.93 4.76 -3.49
C ASN A 57 3.01 5.67 -4.35
N TRP A 58 1.87 6.11 -3.79
CA TRP A 58 0.92 6.97 -4.47
C TRP A 58 0.85 8.32 -3.77
N PRO A 59 0.91 9.46 -4.52
CA PRO A 59 0.66 10.75 -3.91
C PRO A 59 -0.78 10.81 -3.37
N PRO A 60 -1.08 11.67 -2.38
CA PRO A 60 -2.41 11.69 -1.74
C PRO A 60 -3.60 11.83 -2.69
N ASP A 61 -3.44 12.57 -3.80
CA ASP A 61 -4.48 12.69 -4.81
C ASP A 61 -4.77 11.36 -5.52
N ASP A 62 -3.76 10.51 -5.70
CA ASP A 62 -3.87 9.27 -6.44
C ASP A 62 -4.13 8.05 -5.54
N LEU A 63 -4.17 8.21 -4.22
CA LEU A 63 -4.45 7.13 -3.25
C LEU A 63 -5.76 6.36 -3.51
N TYR A 64 -6.73 7.00 -4.16
CA TYR A 64 -8.01 6.39 -4.58
C TYR A 64 -8.37 6.81 -6.01
N LYS A 65 -7.39 6.72 -6.92
CA LYS A 65 -7.58 7.05 -8.33
C LYS A 65 -8.56 6.05 -8.97
N ASN A 66 -9.51 6.54 -9.76
CA ASN A 66 -10.55 5.74 -10.44
C ASN A 66 -11.53 4.97 -9.53
N GLY A 67 -11.49 5.20 -8.22
CA GLY A 67 -12.40 4.56 -7.28
C GLY A 67 -13.86 5.02 -7.45
N LEU A 68 -14.80 4.12 -7.14
CA LEU A 68 -16.23 4.41 -7.19
C LEU A 68 -16.56 5.56 -6.21
N GLN A 69 -17.38 6.52 -6.63
CA GLN A 69 -17.74 7.77 -5.91
C GLN A 69 -16.56 8.52 -5.24
N ARG A 70 -15.40 8.60 -5.91
CA ARG A 70 -14.21 9.37 -5.50
C ARG A 70 -14.48 10.75 -4.88
N ALA A 71 -15.56 11.44 -5.27
CA ALA A 71 -15.97 12.70 -4.65
C ALA A 71 -16.09 12.62 -3.11
N ASN A 72 -16.47 11.47 -2.57
CA ASN A 72 -16.57 11.22 -1.12
C ASN A 72 -15.19 11.02 -0.45
N PHE A 73 -14.15 10.70 -1.23
CA PHE A 73 -12.77 10.54 -0.75
C PHE A 73 -11.98 11.85 -0.79
N VAL A 74 -12.35 12.81 -1.64
CA VAL A 74 -11.70 14.14 -1.72
C VAL A 74 -11.59 14.82 -0.34
N PRO A 75 -12.61 14.79 0.54
CA PRO A 75 -12.48 15.30 1.90
C PRO A 75 -11.39 14.64 2.75
N PHE A 76 -11.08 13.35 2.53
CA PHE A 76 -9.98 12.67 3.22
C PHE A 76 -8.62 13.11 2.68
N VAL A 77 -8.50 13.30 1.37
CA VAL A 77 -7.29 13.87 0.76
C VAL A 77 -6.99 15.25 1.35
N ALA A 78 -8.03 16.05 1.63
CA ALA A 78 -7.88 17.34 2.30
C ALA A 78 -7.37 17.22 3.76
N VAL A 79 -7.71 16.14 4.48
CA VAL A 79 -7.15 15.86 5.82
C VAL A 79 -5.66 15.53 5.74
N LEU A 80 -5.24 14.78 4.70
CA LEU A 80 -3.84 14.41 4.49
C LEU A 80 -2.97 15.58 3.99
N LYS A 81 -3.57 16.52 3.27
CA LYS A 81 -2.87 17.67 2.69
C LYS A 81 -2.92 18.87 3.62
N VAL A 82 -1.84 19.09 4.36
CA VAL A 82 -1.52 20.42 4.88
C VAL A 82 -0.79 21.18 3.78
N SER A 83 -1.35 22.30 3.33
CA SER A 83 -0.71 23.10 2.28
C SER A 83 -0.17 24.42 2.84
N GLU A 84 1.11 24.69 2.59
CA GLU A 84 1.73 26.02 2.76
C GLU A 84 1.10 27.10 1.85
N ALA A 85 0.20 26.73 0.93
CA ALA A 85 -0.43 27.59 -0.06
C ALA A 85 -1.70 28.33 0.42
N MET A 86 -2.10 28.19 1.69
CA MET A 86 -3.38 28.70 2.20
C MET A 86 -3.33 30.10 2.87
N ARG A 87 -2.26 30.87 2.67
CA ARG A 87 -2.04 32.17 3.35
C ARG A 87 -2.90 33.36 2.88
N GLU A 88 -3.73 33.24 1.84
CA GLU A 88 -4.42 34.40 1.22
C GLU A 88 -5.93 34.24 0.96
N TRP A 89 -6.70 33.63 1.86
CA TRP A 89 -8.16 33.53 1.70
C TRP A 89 -8.92 33.98 2.96
N ASP A 90 -10.02 34.72 2.76
CA ASP A 90 -10.77 35.45 3.78
C ASP A 90 -11.31 34.59 4.94
N ALA A 91 -11.07 35.08 6.16
CA ALA A 91 -11.16 34.37 7.44
C ALA A 91 -12.55 33.82 7.85
N CYS A 92 -13.66 34.27 7.25
CA CYS A 92 -15.00 33.97 7.78
C CYS A 92 -15.59 32.62 7.32
N MET A 93 -15.13 32.05 6.21
CA MET A 93 -15.62 30.75 5.73
C MET A 93 -14.80 29.57 6.28
N TRP A 94 -13.70 29.87 6.97
CA TRP A 94 -12.62 28.93 7.28
C TRP A 94 -12.62 28.37 8.72
N ALA A 95 -13.40 28.93 9.64
CA ALA A 95 -13.33 28.53 11.06
C ALA A 95 -13.72 27.07 11.34
N MET A 96 -14.46 26.42 10.45
CA MET A 96 -14.82 24.99 10.57
C MET A 96 -13.82 24.06 9.86
N LEU A 97 -13.03 24.59 8.91
CA LEU A 97 -12.06 23.85 8.09
C LEU A 97 -10.65 23.89 8.71
N TYR A 98 -10.30 24.98 9.42
CA TYR A 98 -8.96 25.18 10.02
C TYR A 98 -8.59 24.16 11.10
N PHE A 99 -9.56 23.61 11.83
CA PHE A 99 -9.25 22.61 12.86
C PHE A 99 -8.72 21.30 12.27
N PHE A 100 -8.87 21.06 10.96
CA PHE A 100 -8.50 19.79 10.30
C PHE A 100 -7.16 19.83 9.57
N LEU A 101 -6.56 21.01 9.35
CA LEU A 101 -5.45 21.21 8.40
C LEU A 101 -4.07 21.36 9.05
N GLU A 102 -3.87 21.04 10.34
CA GLU A 102 -2.58 21.23 11.03
C GLU A 102 -1.80 19.93 11.32
N TYR A 103 -2.31 18.74 10.98
CA TYR A 103 -1.79 17.50 11.56
C TYR A 103 -0.78 16.71 10.71
N CYS A 104 -0.67 16.96 9.40
CA CYS A 104 0.14 16.12 8.50
C CYS A 104 1.28 16.88 7.82
N ASN A 105 2.52 16.42 8.01
CA ASN A 105 3.67 16.85 7.20
C ASN A 105 3.90 15.84 6.08
N MET A 106 3.87 16.30 4.81
CA MET A 106 4.11 15.45 3.65
C MET A 106 5.56 15.60 3.19
N VAL A 107 6.30 14.50 3.17
CA VAL A 107 7.66 14.45 2.63
C VAL A 107 7.64 13.58 1.38
N GLN A 108 7.91 14.19 0.22
CA GLN A 108 8.12 13.44 -1.01
C GLN A 108 9.54 12.87 -1.02
N LEU A 109 9.65 11.54 -1.03
CA LEU A 109 10.90 10.82 -1.16
C LEU A 109 11.09 10.44 -2.63
N ASP A 110 11.80 11.27 -3.38
CA ASP A 110 12.29 10.94 -4.73
C ASP A 110 13.82 11.05 -4.73
N SER A 111 14.48 9.93 -4.42
CA SER A 111 15.94 9.83 -4.49
C SER A 111 16.43 9.65 -5.94
N GLY A 112 15.53 9.42 -6.91
CA GLY A 112 15.86 8.96 -8.26
C GLY A 112 16.60 7.61 -8.30
N ILE A 113 16.83 6.99 -7.14
CA ILE A 113 17.65 5.80 -6.98
C ILE A 113 16.91 4.84 -6.06
N ASP A 114 16.58 3.68 -6.61
CA ASP A 114 16.13 2.56 -5.81
C ASP A 114 17.32 1.99 -5.05
N ASP A 115 17.43 2.29 -3.75
CA ASP A 115 18.53 1.83 -2.90
C ASP A 115 18.61 0.30 -2.84
N ARG A 116 17.51 -0.42 -3.12
CA ARG A 116 17.53 -1.88 -3.30
C ARG A 116 18.48 -2.30 -4.41
N LYS A 117 18.75 -1.45 -5.40
CA LYS A 117 19.66 -1.76 -6.53
C LYS A 117 21.13 -1.49 -6.23
N LYS A 118 21.45 -0.73 -5.18
CA LYS A 118 22.85 -0.38 -4.84
C LYS A 118 23.65 -1.56 -4.29
N GLU A 119 22.99 -2.52 -3.65
CA GLU A 119 23.64 -3.72 -3.09
C GLU A 119 23.78 -4.89 -4.08
N LEU A 120 23.30 -4.76 -5.33
CA LEU A 120 23.37 -5.85 -6.32
C LEU A 120 24.32 -5.62 -7.50
N PRO A 121 25.63 -5.34 -7.32
CA PRO A 121 26.58 -5.48 -8.42
C PRO A 121 26.80 -6.94 -8.86
N ALA A 122 26.31 -7.94 -8.10
CA ALA A 122 26.65 -9.35 -8.31
C ALA A 122 25.49 -10.25 -8.81
N ALA A 123 24.24 -9.81 -8.72
CA ALA A 123 23.13 -10.50 -9.37
C ALA A 123 22.98 -9.90 -10.78
N GLY A 124 22.95 -10.73 -11.82
CA GLY A 124 22.82 -10.30 -13.21
C GLY A 124 21.47 -9.64 -13.52
N GLU A 125 20.91 -9.89 -14.70
CA GLU A 125 19.55 -9.40 -15.01
C GLU A 125 18.52 -9.98 -14.03
N LEU A 126 17.83 -9.08 -13.32
CA LEU A 126 16.87 -9.40 -12.24
C LEU A 126 15.42 -9.49 -12.72
N TYR A 127 15.13 -8.90 -13.88
CA TYR A 127 13.80 -8.88 -14.46
C TYR A 127 13.92 -9.06 -15.97
N TYR A 128 12.94 -9.75 -16.55
CA TYR A 128 12.79 -9.93 -17.98
C TYR A 128 11.40 -9.42 -18.37
N LEU A 129 11.32 -8.67 -19.46
CA LEU A 129 10.04 -8.16 -19.95
C LEU A 129 9.45 -9.17 -20.92
N THR A 130 8.20 -9.59 -20.72
CA THR A 130 7.50 -10.51 -21.64
C THR A 130 7.42 -10.01 -23.09
N SER A 131 7.68 -8.72 -23.34
CA SER A 131 7.81 -8.13 -24.69
C SER A 131 9.12 -8.46 -25.41
N GLU A 132 10.13 -8.97 -24.72
CA GLU A 132 11.43 -9.31 -25.30
C GLU A 132 11.39 -10.69 -25.95
N ALA A 133 12.17 -10.87 -27.03
CA ALA A 133 12.31 -12.17 -27.67
C ALA A 133 13.04 -13.14 -26.73
N ASP A 134 12.68 -14.42 -26.80
CA ASP A 134 13.35 -15.53 -26.09
C ASP A 134 13.26 -15.52 -24.55
N VAL A 135 12.44 -14.66 -23.95
CA VAL A 135 12.28 -14.57 -22.48
C VAL A 135 11.87 -15.90 -21.85
N GLU A 136 10.90 -16.59 -22.46
CA GLU A 136 10.46 -17.91 -21.99
C GLU A 136 11.61 -18.91 -21.96
N ALA A 137 12.45 -18.92 -23.00
CA ALA A 137 13.61 -19.81 -23.05
C ALA A 137 14.68 -19.44 -22.02
N VAL A 138 14.85 -18.15 -21.72
CA VAL A 138 15.75 -17.67 -20.65
C VAL A 138 15.21 -18.07 -19.28
N MET A 139 13.91 -17.90 -19.04
CA MET A 139 13.24 -18.28 -17.79
C MET A 139 13.30 -19.79 -17.55
N ASP A 140 13.06 -20.60 -18.59
CA ASP A 140 13.21 -22.06 -18.53
C ASP A 140 14.64 -22.46 -18.15
N LYS A 141 15.65 -21.82 -18.75
CA LYS A 141 17.05 -22.08 -18.44
C LYS A 141 17.40 -21.71 -16.99
N LEU A 142 16.90 -20.57 -16.50
CA LEU A 142 17.08 -20.15 -15.11
C LEU A 142 16.43 -21.14 -14.14
N PHE A 143 15.23 -21.63 -14.46
CA PHE A 143 14.58 -22.67 -13.67
C PHE A 143 15.44 -23.93 -13.60
N ASP A 144 15.98 -24.41 -14.73
CA ASP A 144 16.81 -25.60 -14.78
C ASP A 144 18.10 -25.44 -13.96
N GLU A 145 18.76 -24.29 -14.03
CA GLU A 145 19.94 -23.97 -13.23
C GLU A 145 19.64 -23.96 -11.72
N LEU A 146 18.48 -23.44 -11.31
CA LEU A 146 18.04 -23.45 -9.92
C LEU A 146 17.63 -24.85 -9.45
N ALA A 147 16.95 -25.62 -10.30
CA ALA A 147 16.50 -26.98 -10.02
C ALA A 147 17.69 -27.94 -9.86
N GLN A 148 18.78 -27.76 -10.62
CA GLN A 148 20.01 -28.55 -10.47
C GLN A 148 20.66 -28.42 -9.08
N LYS A 149 20.39 -27.32 -8.36
CA LYS A 149 20.88 -27.09 -7.00
C LYS A 149 19.99 -27.72 -5.93
N GLN A 150 18.86 -28.33 -6.31
CA GLN A 150 17.92 -28.97 -5.39
C GLN A 150 18.17 -30.47 -5.31
N SER A 151 17.96 -31.05 -4.13
CA SER A 151 18.04 -32.51 -3.91
C SER A 151 16.70 -33.19 -4.20
N ASP A 152 16.05 -32.83 -5.30
CA ASP A 152 14.68 -33.23 -5.60
C ASP A 152 14.46 -33.37 -7.12
N LEU A 153 13.32 -33.92 -7.51
CA LEU A 153 12.95 -34.10 -8.92
C LEU A 153 11.94 -33.04 -9.35
N THR A 154 12.14 -32.53 -10.56
CA THR A 154 11.18 -31.65 -11.23
C THR A 154 9.90 -32.41 -11.55
N ARG A 155 8.78 -32.00 -10.97
CA ARG A 155 7.45 -32.60 -11.18
C ARG A 155 6.34 -31.62 -10.80
N PRO A 156 5.10 -31.84 -11.27
CA PRO A 156 3.95 -31.10 -10.76
C PRO A 156 3.79 -31.29 -9.24
N ARG A 157 3.39 -30.22 -8.53
CA ARG A 157 3.12 -30.24 -7.09
C ARG A 157 1.86 -29.45 -6.76
N THR A 158 1.09 -29.96 -5.82
CA THR A 158 -0.02 -29.20 -5.22
C THR A 158 0.41 -28.73 -3.84
N LEU A 159 0.45 -27.42 -3.62
CA LEU A 159 0.74 -26.80 -2.33
C LEU A 159 -0.57 -26.30 -1.70
N LYS A 160 -0.70 -26.45 -0.38
CA LYS A 160 -1.82 -25.87 0.36
C LYS A 160 -1.37 -24.56 1.01
N VAL A 161 -1.82 -23.44 0.48
CA VAL A 161 -1.45 -22.09 0.94
C VAL A 161 -2.70 -21.40 1.46
N GLN A 162 -2.72 -21.05 2.76
CA GLN A 162 -3.85 -20.38 3.42
C GLN A 162 -5.22 -21.04 3.17
N GLY A 163 -5.26 -22.38 3.08
CA GLY A 163 -6.48 -23.15 2.84
C GLY A 163 -6.88 -23.33 1.38
N ARG A 164 -6.16 -22.71 0.43
CA ARG A 164 -6.34 -22.91 -1.02
C ARG A 164 -5.34 -23.94 -1.55
N GLU A 165 -5.75 -24.73 -2.55
CA GLU A 165 -4.86 -25.63 -3.28
C GLU A 165 -4.26 -24.91 -4.48
N LEU A 166 -2.95 -24.73 -4.47
CA LEU A 166 -2.17 -24.17 -5.56
C LEU A 166 -1.52 -25.30 -6.35
N ARG A 167 -1.92 -25.47 -7.61
CA ARG A 167 -1.31 -26.47 -8.52
C ARG A 167 -0.16 -25.82 -9.29
N LEU A 168 1.04 -26.31 -9.06
CA LEU A 168 2.25 -25.94 -9.77
C LEU A 168 2.53 -27.01 -10.82
N HIS A 169 2.61 -26.60 -12.08
CA HIS A 169 2.86 -27.52 -13.19
C HIS A 169 4.32 -28.01 -13.22
N LYS A 170 5.26 -27.18 -12.76
CA LYS A 170 6.69 -27.46 -12.78
C LYS A 170 7.33 -26.94 -11.48
N ALA A 171 7.78 -27.86 -10.62
CA ALA A 171 8.42 -27.53 -9.35
C ALA A 171 9.51 -28.55 -8.98
N CYS A 172 10.60 -28.09 -8.36
CA CYS A 172 11.72 -28.90 -7.90
C CYS A 172 12.22 -28.36 -6.55
N GLY A 173 12.14 -29.15 -5.48
CA GLY A 173 12.56 -28.71 -4.14
C GLY A 173 11.84 -27.43 -3.71
N ALA A 174 12.61 -26.37 -3.45
CA ALA A 174 12.13 -25.04 -3.10
C ALA A 174 11.92 -24.08 -4.30
N VAL A 175 12.06 -24.58 -5.53
CA VAL A 175 11.93 -23.80 -6.77
C VAL A 175 10.63 -24.18 -7.47
N ALA A 176 9.86 -23.19 -7.89
CA ALA A 176 8.62 -23.37 -8.63
C ALA A 176 8.59 -22.42 -9.83
N ASP A 177 8.07 -22.94 -10.94
CA ASP A 177 7.73 -22.17 -12.13
C ASP A 177 6.20 -22.07 -12.17
N CYS A 178 5.72 -20.84 -12.04
CA CYS A 178 4.30 -20.54 -12.05
C CYS A 178 4.05 -19.20 -12.73
N THR A 179 3.00 -19.17 -13.55
CA THR A 179 2.40 -17.94 -14.05
C THR A 179 1.21 -17.58 -13.17
N SER A 180 1.00 -16.29 -12.92
CA SER A 180 -0.23 -15.78 -12.33
C SER A 180 -1.31 -15.68 -13.42
N GLU A 181 -1.67 -16.80 -14.03
CA GLU A 181 -2.95 -16.87 -14.75
C GLU A 181 -4.04 -17.12 -13.71
N GLU A 182 -4.56 -16.04 -13.14
CA GLU A 182 -5.82 -16.11 -12.40
C GLU A 182 -6.99 -16.28 -13.39
N PRO A 183 -7.91 -17.22 -13.17
CA PRO A 183 -9.29 -17.11 -13.65
C PRO A 183 -10.09 -16.05 -12.87
#